data_AF-A0A8T4ZY23-F1
#
_entry.id   AF-A0A8T4ZY23-F1
#
_cell.length_a   1.000
_cell.length_b   1.000
_cell.length_c   1.000
_cell.angle_alpha   90.00
_cell.angle_beta   90.00
_cell.angle_gamma   90.00
#
_symmetry.space_group_name_H-M   'P 1'
#
loop_
_entity.id
_entity.type
_entity.pdbx_description
1 polymer ?
#
loop_
_entity_poly.entity_id
_entity_poly.type
_entity_poly.pdbx_seq_one_letter_code
_entity_poly.pdbx_strand_id
1 'polypeptide(L)' 'MPSVFGLLHPLIREALGELGISEPTPPQERAIGPILRGENILLVAPTASGKTEAALLP' A
#
# COMPACT_ATOMS: atom_id res chain seq x y z
N MET A 1 -0.82 -4.75 -14.93
CA MET A 1 -0.62 -3.36 -14.46
C MET A 1 0.57 -3.37 -13.51
N PRO A 2 1.40 -2.32 -13.46
CA PRO A 2 2.40 -2.24 -12.40
C PRO A 2 1.69 -2.27 -11.04
N SER A 3 2.22 -3.06 -10.10
CA SER A 3 1.75 -3.11 -8.70
C SER A 3 1.64 -1.69 -8.12
N VAL A 4 0.67 -1.42 -7.24
CA VAL A 4 0.57 -0.10 -6.58
C VAL A 4 1.81 0.26 -5.77
N PHE A 5 2.62 -0.73 -5.36
CA PHE A 5 3.93 -0.48 -4.76
C PHE A 5 4.88 0.26 -5.71
N GLY A 6 4.71 0.11 -7.03
CA GLY A 6 5.47 0.87 -8.02
C GLY A 6 5.28 2.39 -7.91
N LEU A 7 4.18 2.85 -7.31
CA LEU A 7 3.87 4.27 -7.09
C LEU A 7 4.55 4.85 -5.85
N LEU A 8 5.03 3.99 -4.93
CA LEU A 8 5.65 4.41 -3.67
C LEU A 8 7.08 4.94 -3.90
N HIS A 9 7.55 5.72 -2.92
CA HIS A 9 8.92 6.25 -2.93
C HIS A 9 9.97 5.12 -3.08
N PRO A 10 11.07 5.31 -3.84
CA PRO A 10 12.10 4.29 -4.06
C PRO A 10 12.58 3.58 -2.79
N LEU A 11 12.88 4.33 -1.72
CA LEU A 11 13.34 3.77 -0.44
C LEU A 11 12.31 2.85 0.23
N ILE A 12 11.01 3.11 0.06
CA ILE A 12 9.96 2.24 0.60
C ILE A 12 9.93 0.93 -0.18
N ARG A 13 10.07 0.99 -1.51
CA ARG A 13 10.08 -0.20 -2.37
C ARG A 13 11.29 -1.09 -2.08
N GLU A 14 12.45 -0.48 -1.84
CA GLU A 14 13.67 -1.19 -1.43
C GLU A 14 13.45 -1.91 -0.09
N ALA A 15 12.95 -1.20 0.92
CA ALA A 15 12.66 -1.78 2.24
C ALA A 15 11.61 -2.92 2.17
N LEU A 16 10.57 -2.78 1.36
CA LEU A 16 9.60 -3.86 1.11
C LEU A 16 10.29 -5.09 0.51
N GLY A 17 11.22 -4.89 -0.43
CA GLY A 17 12.03 -5.94 -1.02
C GLY A 17 12.93 -6.66 -0.01
N GLU A 18 13.61 -5.91 0.87
CA GLU A 18 14.44 -6.47 1.95
C GLU A 18 13.63 -7.31 2.94
N LEU A 19 12.37 -6.95 3.18
CA LEU A 19 11.44 -7.70 4.02
C LEU A 19 10.78 -8.88 3.29
N GLY A 20 11.09 -9.10 2.01
CA GLY A 20 10.49 -10.17 1.20
C GLY A 20 9.03 -9.91 0.81
N ILE A 21 8.57 -8.66 0.89
CA ILE A 21 7.20 -8.25 0.55
C ILE A 21 7.18 -7.83 -0.92
N SER A 22 6.74 -8.74 -1.79
CA SER A 22 6.71 -8.51 -3.24
C SER A 22 5.38 -7.98 -3.76
N GLU A 23 4.28 -8.21 -3.03
CA GLU A 23 2.93 -7.88 -3.47
C GLU A 23 2.11 -7.18 -2.37
N PRO A 24 1.27 -6.19 -2.74
CA PRO A 24 0.36 -5.55 -1.81
C PRO A 24 -0.77 -6.48 -1.38
N THR A 25 -1.24 -6.31 -0.15
CA THR A 25 -2.46 -6.98 0.30
C THR A 25 -3.71 -6.35 -0.35
N PRO A 26 -4.86 -7.03 -0.38
CA PRO A 26 -6.06 -6.48 -1.02
C PRO A 26 -6.50 -5.09 -0.48
N PRO A 27 -6.40 -4.78 0.83
CA PRO A 27 -6.64 -3.42 1.33
C PRO A 27 -5.62 -2.39 0.81
N GLN A 28 -4.34 -2.75 0.70
CA GLN A 28 -3.28 -1.87 0.20
C GLN A 28 -3.50 -1.55 -1.29
N GLU A 29 -3.78 -2.57 -2.11
CA GLU A 29 -4.07 -2.42 -3.55
C GLU A 29 -5.23 -1.43 -3.79
N ARG A 30 -6.26 -1.49 -2.94
CA ARG A 30 -7.44 -0.62 -3.05
C ARG A 30 -7.24 0.80 -2.52
N ALA A 31 -6.31 1.01 -1.59
CA ALA A 31 -6.18 2.26 -0.84
C ALA A 31 -5.01 3.15 -1.30
N ILE A 32 -3.86 2.56 -1.62
CA ILE A 32 -2.61 3.30 -1.91
C ILE A 32 -2.81 4.28 -3.06
N GLY A 33 -3.39 3.81 -4.18
CA GLY A 33 -3.62 4.65 -5.36
C GLY A 33 -4.50 5.87 -5.08
N PRO A 34 -5.72 5.70 -4.54
CA PRO A 34 -6.58 6.82 -4.12
C PRO A 34 -5.92 7.79 -3.13
N ILE A 35 -5.23 7.28 -2.09
CA ILE A 35 -4.58 8.14 -1.09
C ILE A 35 -3.50 9.00 -1.73
N LEU A 36 -2.66 8.43 -2.61
CA LEU A 36 -1.63 9.18 -3.35
C LEU A 36 -2.20 10.26 -4.27
N ARG A 37 -3.47 10.14 -4.69
CA ARG A 37 -4.18 11.18 -5.47
C ARG A 37 -4.79 12.27 -4.59
N GLY A 38 -4.65 12.18 -3.27
CA GLY A 38 -5.23 13.13 -2.30
C GLY A 38 -6.71 12.88 -2.01
N GLU A 39 -7.23 11.69 -2.31
CA GLU A 39 -8.62 11.33 -2.05
C GLU A 39 -8.83 10.93 -0.58
N ASN A 40 -9.95 11.36 0.02
CA ASN A 40 -10.39 10.85 1.31
C ASN A 40 -11.12 9.52 1.12
N ILE A 41 -10.72 8.47 1.85
CA ILE A 41 -11.33 7.15 1.72
C ILE A 41 -11.77 6.57 3.07
N LEU A 42 -12.82 5.75 3.05
CA LEU A 42 -13.20 4.88 4.16
C LEU A 42 -12.77 3.44 3.84
N LEU A 43 -11.68 2.99 4.46
CA LEU A 43 -11.18 1.63 4.30
C LEU A 43 -11.68 0.72 5.43
N VAL A 44 -12.56 -0.23 5.10
CA VAL A 44 -13.05 -1.26 6.04
C VAL A 44 -12.47 -2.62 5.64
N ALA A 45 -11.69 -3.22 6.54
CA ALA A 45 -11.15 -4.58 6.36
C ALA A 45 -10.89 -5.25 7.73
N PRO A 46 -10.76 -6.59 7.79
CA PRO A 46 -10.44 -7.33 9.02
C PRO A 46 -9.14 -6.89 9.68
N THR A 47 -8.93 -7.20 10.97
CA THR A 47 -7.61 -6.98 11.60
C THR A 47 -6.52 -7.82 10.92
N ALA A 48 -5.26 -7.41 11.06
CA ALA A 48 -4.10 -8.08 10.44
C ALA A 48 -4.16 -8.24 8.91
N SER A 49 -4.99 -7.45 8.21
CA SER A 49 -5.12 -7.49 6.75
C SER A 49 -4.22 -6.50 6.00
N GLY A 50 -3.34 -5.78 6.72
CA GLY A 50 -2.46 -4.76 6.15
C GLY A 50 -3.08 -3.36 6.01
N LYS A 51 -4.11 -3.02 6.80
CA LYS A 51 -4.77 -1.70 6.76
C LYS A 51 -3.86 -0.55 7.18
N THR A 52 -2.94 -0.81 8.11
CA THR A 52 -2.05 0.21 8.67
C THR A 52 -1.07 0.67 7.60
N GLU A 53 -0.44 -0.27 6.92
CA GLU A 53 0.49 -0.04 5.81
C GLU A 53 -0.23 0.60 4.61
N ALA A 54 -1.48 0.20 4.36
CA ALA A 54 -2.32 0.81 3.33
C ALA A 54 -2.51 2.33 3.53
N ALA A 55 -2.44 2.81 4.77
CA ALA A 55 -2.60 4.23 5.12
C ALA A 55 -1.27 4.97 5.39
N LEU A 56 -0.19 4.25 5.74
CA LEU A 56 1.10 4.84 6.12
C LEU A 56 2.15 4.86 5.01
N LEU A 57 2.10 3.90 4.07
CA LEU A 57 3.05 3.84 2.97
C LEU A 57 2.84 4.91 1.88
N PRO A 58 1.60 5.22 1.42
CA PRO A 58 1.38 6.29 0.46
C PRO A 58 1.61 7.68 1.07
#